data_AF-A0A9N8HC89-F1
#
_entry.id   AF-A0A9N8HC89-F1
#
_cell.length_a   1.000
_cell.length_b   1.000
_cell.length_c   1.000
_cell.angle_alpha   90.00
_cell.angle_beta   90.00
_cell.angle_gamma   90.00
#
_symmetry.space_group_name_H-M   'P 1'
#
loop_
_entity.id
_entity.type
_entity.pdbx_description
1 polymer ?
#
loop_
_entity_poly.entity_id
_entity_poly.type
_entity_poly.pdbx_seq_one_letter_code
_entity_poly.pdbx_strand_id
1 'polypeptide(L)'
;MSTDNGTQPQPELPQDKAEEKSKDPSLSAIAENNNDSSVPDPRLEVQSGVVRDGEYVILAFGDGRKFFAQCQTRARGKSTPVKIHKRSYHTWQLVGLKYGKVLELGQSGLVPLPDGEEVIPSNPYIAENAVATVAATAATDDSKGGADVAVAEDNEMEDTTFPPIQQDNDNRHLLMGDKSQAMDQDDLRQLREEGAHGSEIVEALIENSSSFKNKTEFSKAKYILRKQKKYQPRCRMVRCTAYTICEALYIKDSRKLMNMREDTLGQILSYSNVSAGCQALVFENCMGIVTGAVAERMGGYGRILSVYTGQQPAFVEMLSRFNLTFAQSHSIKWLHSGDVFMEDNTEAPPPPADAIDTELEEREQLKWPCPLQEHTRQYMQTMAKDKQKKDFLAKRCNRFARKLTRHTTLEVNQMLAERKCDSVIIVTRTDPTATLLGLLPYLAPSGPFVVYCEFIEPLTECFLEMQRRSLAINLRLSDTWMREYQVLPGRTHPNMNISQSGGFILTGIKLCPVTGKNELDEELMKEIRSEIGGRRGRKPKKKENPSNEKDSNMPKKKRRR
;
A
#
# COMPACT_ATOMS: atom_id res chain seq x y z
N MET A 1 64.03 26.07 42.65
CA MET A 1 64.39 26.04 41.21
C MET A 1 63.18 25.45 40.49
N SER A 2 62.26 26.31 40.04
CA SER A 2 62.23 26.91 38.69
C SER A 2 61.80 25.88 37.64
N THR A 3 60.80 26.05 36.79
CA THR A 3 60.00 27.23 36.38
C THR A 3 58.87 26.74 35.46
N ASP A 4 57.84 27.57 35.33
CA ASP A 4 56.76 27.57 34.33
C ASP A 4 57.14 27.26 32.88
N ASN A 5 56.16 26.73 32.15
CA ASN A 5 55.70 27.12 30.80
C ASN A 5 54.49 26.19 30.48
N GLY A 6 53.29 26.63 30.10
CA GLY A 6 52.88 27.79 29.31
C GLY A 6 51.95 27.26 28.21
N THR A 7 50.65 27.11 28.49
CA THR A 7 49.65 26.64 27.52
C THR A 7 49.02 27.85 26.84
N GLN A 8 49.34 28.07 25.56
CA GLN A 8 48.66 29.04 24.71
C GLN A 8 47.31 28.49 24.20
N PRO A 9 46.25 29.32 24.13
CA PRO A 9 44.95 28.93 23.56
C PRO A 9 44.93 29.03 22.03
N GLN A 10 44.18 28.13 21.40
CA GLN A 10 43.90 28.14 19.96
C GLN A 10 42.91 29.27 19.57
N PRO A 11 42.98 29.79 18.34
CA PRO A 11 42.19 30.95 17.91
C PRO A 11 40.75 30.59 17.53
N GLU A 12 39.81 31.43 17.98
CA GLU A 12 38.39 31.40 17.60
C GLU A 12 38.17 31.83 16.15
N LEU A 13 37.31 31.09 15.43
CA LEU A 13 36.83 31.44 14.10
C LEU A 13 35.76 32.55 14.17
N PRO A 14 35.68 33.47 13.19
CA PRO A 14 34.80 34.63 13.25
C PRO A 14 33.32 34.25 13.09
N GLN A 15 32.47 34.78 13.96
CA GLN A 15 31.03 34.79 13.79
C GLN A 15 30.64 35.88 12.77
N ASP A 16 30.25 35.48 11.56
CA ASP A 16 29.58 36.40 10.64
C ASP A 16 28.07 36.35 10.82
N LYS A 17 27.54 37.52 11.12
CA LYS A 17 26.13 37.87 11.27
C LYS A 17 25.52 38.16 9.90
N ALA A 18 24.56 37.37 9.45
CA ALA A 18 23.47 37.83 8.58
C ALA A 18 22.42 36.72 8.40
N GLU A 19 21.42 36.68 9.29
CA GLU A 19 20.11 36.09 8.95
C GLU A 19 19.01 37.03 9.41
N GLU A 20 18.44 37.71 8.43
CA GLU A 20 17.23 38.52 8.54
C GLU A 20 16.04 37.55 8.69
N LYS A 21 15.63 37.31 9.93
CA LYS A 21 14.49 36.44 10.25
C LYS A 21 13.20 37.01 9.68
N SER A 22 12.62 36.34 8.69
CA SER A 22 11.18 36.43 8.42
C SER A 22 10.44 35.90 9.65
N LYS A 23 9.81 36.81 10.40
CA LYS A 23 9.01 36.48 11.57
C LYS A 23 7.65 35.95 11.12
N ASP A 24 7.56 34.64 10.94
CA ASP A 24 6.29 33.95 10.99
C ASP A 24 6.02 33.51 12.46
N PRO A 25 5.06 34.12 13.19
CA PRO A 25 4.88 33.89 14.63
C PRO A 25 4.36 32.49 14.98
N SER A 26 3.98 31.68 13.98
CA SER A 26 3.33 30.40 14.15
C SER A 26 4.28 29.20 14.31
N LEU A 27 5.52 29.31 13.82
CA LEU A 27 6.50 28.21 13.84
C LEU A 27 7.50 28.29 15.01
N SER A 28 7.82 29.49 15.48
CA SER A 28 8.78 29.69 16.59
C SER A 28 8.22 29.28 17.95
N ALA A 29 6.89 29.32 18.15
CA ALA A 29 6.25 28.90 19.39
C ALA A 29 6.21 27.38 19.59
N ILE A 30 6.50 26.58 18.55
CA ILE A 30 6.49 25.11 18.61
C ILE A 30 7.89 24.55 18.93
N ALA A 31 8.96 25.29 18.61
CA ALA A 31 10.33 24.79 18.76
C ALA A 31 10.82 24.75 20.23
N GLU A 32 10.30 25.61 21.11
CA GLU A 32 10.80 25.72 22.49
C GLU A 32 10.13 24.76 23.50
N ASN A 33 9.06 24.05 23.12
CA ASN A 33 8.33 23.13 24.03
C ASN A 33 8.50 21.64 23.72
N ASN A 34 9.31 21.26 22.72
CA ASN A 34 9.32 19.89 22.18
C ASN A 34 10.25 18.89 22.90
N ASN A 35 10.75 19.19 24.09
CA ASN A 35 11.51 18.21 24.88
C ASN A 35 10.66 17.47 25.93
N ASP A 36 9.36 17.73 25.99
CA ASP A 36 8.43 16.98 26.84
C ASP A 36 7.74 15.88 26.03
N SER A 37 8.34 14.68 26.03
CA SER A 37 7.81 13.47 25.36
C SER A 37 6.42 13.00 25.85
N SER A 38 5.79 13.73 26.77
CA SER A 38 4.50 13.40 27.39
C SER A 38 3.27 13.90 26.62
N VAL A 39 3.42 14.86 25.69
CA VAL A 39 2.29 15.35 24.86
C VAL A 39 2.21 14.52 23.58
N PRO A 40 1.18 13.67 23.40
CA PRO A 40 1.03 12.90 22.17
C PRO A 40 0.77 13.86 21.01
N ASP A 41 1.47 13.65 19.88
CA ASP A 41 1.29 14.47 18.70
C ASP A 41 -0.20 14.47 18.28
N PRO A 42 -0.85 15.64 18.17
CA PRO A 42 -2.28 15.72 17.86
C PRO A 42 -2.64 15.18 16.47
N ARG A 43 -1.67 15.00 15.57
CA ARG A 43 -1.88 14.40 14.23
C ARG A 43 -1.78 12.87 14.26
N LEU A 44 -1.09 12.30 15.25
CA LEU A 44 -0.94 10.86 15.43
C LEU A 44 -2.08 10.33 16.30
N GLU A 45 -3.22 10.07 15.66
CA GLU A 45 -4.28 9.31 16.31
C GLU A 45 -3.85 7.85 16.47
N VAL A 46 -3.88 7.33 17.71
CA VAL A 46 -3.68 5.91 17.97
C VAL A 46 -4.73 5.11 17.19
N GLN A 47 -4.24 4.20 16.34
CA GLN A 47 -5.12 3.36 15.55
C GLN A 47 -6.01 2.51 16.46
N SER A 48 -7.32 2.60 16.26
CA SER A 48 -8.29 1.81 17.00
C SER A 48 -8.12 0.32 16.73
N GLY A 49 -8.07 -0.51 17.78
CA GLY A 49 -8.14 -1.97 17.68
C GLY A 49 -9.55 -2.50 17.39
N VAL A 50 -10.57 -1.64 17.49
CA VAL A 50 -11.98 -1.96 17.25
C VAL A 50 -12.57 -1.09 16.14
N VAL A 51 -13.61 -1.59 15.49
CA VAL A 51 -14.34 -0.87 14.44
C VAL A 51 -15.13 0.28 15.04
N ARG A 52 -14.92 1.50 14.53
CA ARG A 52 -15.67 2.69 14.93
C ARG A 52 -16.89 2.91 14.03
N ASP A 53 -17.82 3.71 14.53
CA ASP A 53 -19.01 4.12 13.78
C ASP A 53 -18.61 4.98 12.56
N GLY A 54 -19.06 4.57 11.37
CA GLY A 54 -18.78 5.22 10.09
C GLY A 54 -17.66 4.57 9.27
N GLU A 55 -16.82 3.73 9.89
CA GLU A 55 -15.65 3.13 9.24
C GLU A 55 -16.02 2.04 8.23
N TYR A 56 -15.19 1.93 7.19
CA TYR A 56 -15.19 0.81 6.26
C TYR A 56 -14.35 -0.35 6.79
N VAL A 57 -14.84 -1.57 6.56
CA VAL A 57 -14.11 -2.82 6.80
C VAL A 57 -14.16 -3.69 5.54
N ILE A 58 -13.24 -4.64 5.45
CA ILE A 58 -13.26 -5.68 4.41
C ILE A 58 -13.68 -7.00 5.04
N LEU A 59 -14.72 -7.62 4.50
CA LEU A 59 -15.13 -8.97 4.85
C LEU A 59 -14.39 -9.96 3.93
N ALA A 60 -13.36 -10.62 4.47
CA ALA A 60 -12.49 -11.55 3.74
C ALA A 60 -12.92 -13.00 3.96
N PHE A 61 -13.28 -13.71 2.89
CA PHE A 61 -13.74 -15.10 2.92
C PHE A 61 -12.58 -16.07 2.66
N GLY A 62 -12.71 -17.31 3.15
CA GLY A 62 -11.69 -18.36 2.97
C GLY A 62 -11.55 -18.88 1.54
N ASP A 63 -12.35 -18.38 0.60
CA ASP A 63 -12.25 -18.62 -0.83
C ASP A 63 -11.61 -17.45 -1.60
N GLY A 64 -11.06 -16.47 -0.89
CA GLY A 64 -10.35 -15.31 -1.46
C GLY A 64 -11.26 -14.11 -1.76
N ARG A 65 -12.58 -14.24 -1.67
CA ARG A 65 -13.48 -13.10 -1.95
C ARG A 65 -13.42 -12.06 -0.84
N LYS A 66 -13.46 -10.78 -1.25
CA LYS A 66 -13.38 -9.63 -0.35
C LYS A 66 -14.51 -8.65 -0.65
N PHE A 67 -15.23 -8.23 0.39
CA PHE A 67 -16.36 -7.29 0.26
C PHE A 67 -16.15 -6.09 1.18
N PHE A 68 -16.25 -4.88 0.62
CA PHE A 68 -16.31 -3.65 1.42
C PHE A 68 -17.65 -3.55 2.13
N ALA A 69 -17.61 -3.18 3.41
CA ALA A 69 -18.77 -2.94 4.23
C ALA A 69 -18.55 -1.67 5.06
N GLN A 70 -19.48 -0.72 4.98
CA GLN A 70 -19.49 0.43 5.89
C GLN A 70 -20.21 0.03 7.18
N CYS A 71 -19.64 0.32 8.34
CA CYS A 71 -20.20 -0.03 9.64
C CYS A 71 -20.80 1.23 10.28
N GLN A 72 -22.13 1.35 10.30
CA GLN A 72 -22.82 2.49 10.90
C GLN A 72 -23.90 2.04 11.88
N THR A 73 -23.95 2.68 13.04
CA THR A 73 -24.96 2.47 14.08
C THR A 73 -26.34 2.95 13.63
N ARG A 74 -27.40 2.32 14.16
CA ARG A 74 -28.80 2.64 13.82
C ARG A 74 -29.21 4.09 14.14
N ALA A 75 -28.49 4.77 15.03
CA ALA A 75 -28.79 6.13 15.47
C ALA A 75 -28.48 7.19 14.40
N ARG A 76 -27.44 6.98 13.58
CA ARG A 76 -27.02 7.91 12.51
C ARG A 76 -27.61 7.60 11.13
N GLY A 77 -28.39 6.53 11.01
CA GLY A 77 -29.02 6.09 9.77
C GLY A 77 -29.12 4.57 9.69
N LYS A 78 -29.77 4.04 8.66
CA LYS A 78 -29.64 2.62 8.32
C LYS A 78 -28.35 2.48 7.51
N SER A 79 -27.34 1.81 8.08
CA SER A 79 -26.15 1.40 7.32
C SER A 79 -26.60 0.67 6.05
N THR A 80 -26.03 1.04 4.89
CA THR A 80 -26.30 0.35 3.63
C THR A 80 -25.89 -1.11 3.81
N PRO A 81 -26.83 -2.07 3.69
CA PRO A 81 -26.49 -3.47 3.89
C PRO A 81 -25.48 -3.92 2.85
N VAL A 82 -24.53 -4.74 3.25
CA VAL A 82 -23.58 -5.37 2.33
C VAL A 82 -24.27 -6.54 1.63
N LYS A 83 -24.20 -6.56 0.30
CA LYS A 83 -24.81 -7.61 -0.51
C LYS A 83 -23.81 -8.74 -0.73
N ILE A 84 -24.10 -9.92 -0.18
CA ILE A 84 -23.29 -11.13 -0.30
C ILE A 84 -24.20 -12.26 -0.81
N HIS A 85 -23.85 -12.87 -1.95
CA HIS A 85 -24.65 -13.94 -2.59
C HIS A 85 -26.15 -13.63 -2.71
N LYS A 86 -26.48 -12.43 -3.22
CA LYS A 86 -27.86 -11.95 -3.38
C LYS A 86 -28.63 -11.70 -2.08
N ARG A 87 -28.04 -11.95 -0.91
CA ARG A 87 -28.60 -11.59 0.41
C ARG A 87 -28.00 -10.28 0.90
N SER A 88 -28.80 -9.52 1.64
CA SER A 88 -28.40 -8.24 2.22
C SER A 88 -28.13 -8.43 3.71
N TYR A 89 -26.92 -8.10 4.13
CA TYR A 89 -26.49 -8.24 5.51
C TYR A 89 -26.26 -6.86 6.13
N HIS A 90 -26.80 -6.69 7.32
CA HIS A 90 -26.63 -5.46 8.07
C HIS A 90 -25.33 -5.46 8.87
N THR A 91 -24.70 -4.29 8.96
CA THR A 91 -23.34 -4.12 9.49
C THR A 91 -23.27 -3.31 10.78
N TRP A 92 -24.40 -2.78 11.28
CA TRP A 92 -24.41 -1.96 12.50
C TRP A 92 -23.87 -2.69 13.73
N GLN A 93 -24.02 -4.02 13.78
CA GLN A 93 -23.59 -4.87 14.89
C GLN A 93 -22.08 -5.13 14.90
N LEU A 94 -21.38 -4.71 13.84
CA LEU A 94 -19.93 -4.85 13.73
C LEU A 94 -19.19 -3.72 14.46
N VAL A 95 -19.86 -2.61 14.71
CA VAL A 95 -19.30 -1.47 15.45
C VAL A 95 -18.95 -1.92 16.88
N GLY A 96 -17.73 -1.63 17.32
CA GLY A 96 -17.19 -2.04 18.62
C GLY A 96 -16.49 -3.40 18.63
N LEU A 97 -16.62 -4.21 17.58
CA LEU A 97 -15.89 -5.47 17.47
C LEU A 97 -14.42 -5.23 17.11
N LYS A 98 -13.52 -6.09 17.62
CA LYS A 98 -12.09 -6.07 17.26
C LYS A 98 -11.88 -6.45 15.80
N TYR A 99 -10.91 -5.83 15.14
CA TYR A 99 -10.44 -6.32 13.83
C TYR A 99 -9.89 -7.75 13.96
N GLY A 100 -10.05 -8.55 12.91
CA GLY A 100 -9.69 -9.98 12.90
C GLY A 100 -10.79 -10.93 13.36
N LYS A 101 -11.88 -10.42 13.98
CA LYS A 101 -13.03 -11.21 14.39
C LYS A 101 -13.63 -11.97 13.19
N VAL A 102 -13.92 -13.25 13.40
CA VAL A 102 -14.59 -14.09 12.39
C VAL A 102 -16.10 -14.01 12.58
N LEU A 103 -16.81 -13.90 11.46
CA LEU A 103 -18.24 -13.77 11.37
C LEU A 103 -18.78 -14.96 10.58
N GLU A 104 -19.86 -15.57 11.06
CA GLU A 104 -20.62 -16.57 10.34
C GLU A 104 -21.81 -15.92 9.63
N LEU A 105 -22.04 -16.29 8.37
CA LEU A 105 -23.17 -15.80 7.60
C LEU A 105 -24.42 -16.61 7.97
N GLY A 106 -25.17 -16.11 8.95
CA GLY A 106 -26.46 -16.67 9.35
C GLY A 106 -27.59 -16.29 8.40
N GLN A 107 -28.79 -16.86 8.63
CA GLN A 107 -29.98 -16.50 7.86
C GLN A 107 -30.40 -15.04 8.07
N SER A 108 -30.27 -14.53 9.30
CA SER A 108 -30.77 -13.21 9.73
C SER A 108 -29.70 -12.12 9.80
N GLY A 109 -28.40 -12.45 9.64
CA GLY A 109 -27.32 -11.48 9.78
C GLY A 109 -25.92 -12.08 9.83
N LEU A 110 -24.94 -11.21 10.09
CA LEU A 110 -23.53 -11.60 10.32
C LEU A 110 -23.33 -11.88 11.80
N VAL A 111 -23.13 -13.14 12.18
CA VAL A 111 -23.02 -13.55 13.58
C VAL A 111 -21.55 -13.58 13.99
N PRO A 112 -21.09 -12.74 14.94
CA PRO A 112 -19.71 -12.79 15.41
C PRO A 112 -19.46 -14.06 16.21
N LEU A 113 -18.38 -14.77 15.88
CA LEU A 113 -17.97 -16.00 16.57
C LEU A 113 -17.04 -15.70 17.76
N PRO A 114 -16.84 -16.64 18.70
CA PRO A 114 -15.83 -16.53 19.76
C PRO A 114 -14.43 -16.21 19.23
N ASP A 115 -13.58 -15.64 20.07
CA ASP A 115 -12.18 -15.37 19.71
C ASP A 115 -11.41 -16.69 19.50
N GLY A 116 -10.50 -16.74 18.53
CA GLY A 116 -9.74 -17.94 18.17
C GLY A 116 -10.36 -18.80 17.07
N GLU A 117 -11.60 -18.51 16.67
CA GLU A 117 -12.25 -19.17 15.53
C GLU A 117 -11.60 -18.77 14.19
N GLU A 118 -11.48 -19.75 13.30
CA GLU A 118 -10.92 -19.57 11.96
C GLU A 118 -12.01 -19.45 10.90
N VAL A 119 -11.65 -18.83 9.77
CA VAL A 119 -12.56 -18.67 8.61
C VAL A 119 -12.92 -20.04 8.02
N ILE A 120 -12.01 -21.00 8.13
CA ILE A 120 -12.28 -22.40 7.84
C ILE A 120 -12.34 -23.11 9.20
N PRO A 121 -13.51 -23.62 9.61
CA PRO A 121 -13.66 -24.31 10.89
C PRO A 121 -12.75 -25.54 10.96
N SER A 122 -12.12 -25.75 12.11
CA SER A 122 -11.43 -27.02 12.40
C SER A 122 -12.44 -28.17 12.36
N ASN A 123 -12.12 -29.22 11.62
CA ASN A 123 -12.90 -30.44 11.59
C ASN A 123 -12.05 -31.57 12.21
N PRO A 124 -12.59 -32.46 13.06
CA PRO A 124 -11.85 -33.55 13.69
C PRO A 124 -11.06 -34.40 12.68
N TYR A 125 -11.67 -34.74 11.55
CA TYR A 125 -11.02 -35.45 10.45
C TYR A 125 -9.83 -34.69 9.84
N ILE A 126 -9.73 -33.37 10.02
CA ILE A 126 -8.61 -32.56 9.55
C ILE A 126 -7.56 -32.40 10.67
N ALA A 127 -8.00 -32.24 11.91
CA ALA A 127 -7.15 -32.05 13.08
C ALA A 127 -6.35 -33.31 13.46
N GLU A 128 -7.00 -34.48 13.47
CA GLU A 128 -6.34 -35.76 13.74
C GLU A 128 -5.26 -36.07 12.69
N ASN A 129 -5.49 -35.71 11.43
CA ASN A 129 -4.52 -35.89 10.35
C ASN A 129 -3.32 -34.94 10.46
N ALA A 130 -3.52 -33.70 10.92
CA ALA A 130 -2.42 -32.79 11.19
C ALA A 130 -1.55 -33.34 12.33
N VAL A 131 -2.16 -33.84 13.41
CA VAL A 131 -1.46 -34.44 14.55
C VAL A 131 -0.77 -35.75 14.17
N ALA A 132 -1.40 -36.63 13.39
CA ALA A 132 -0.80 -37.88 12.92
C ALA A 132 0.42 -37.62 12.00
N THR A 133 0.37 -36.57 11.18
CA THR A 133 1.52 -36.16 10.35
C THR A 133 2.67 -35.61 11.20
N VAL A 134 2.37 -34.85 12.26
CA VAL A 134 3.38 -34.31 13.19
C VAL A 134 3.94 -35.39 14.11
N ALA A 135 3.13 -36.37 14.52
CA ALA A 135 3.56 -37.53 15.29
C ALA A 135 4.47 -38.46 14.46
N ALA A 136 4.18 -38.63 13.16
CA ALA A 136 5.06 -39.36 12.25
C ALA A 136 6.42 -38.67 12.05
N THR A 137 6.47 -37.32 12.05
CA THR A 137 7.75 -36.57 12.05
C THR A 137 8.51 -36.63 13.37
N ALA A 138 7.80 -36.80 14.50
CA ALA A 138 8.43 -36.86 15.82
C ALA A 138 8.92 -38.29 16.18
N ALA A 139 8.22 -39.33 15.71
CA ALA A 139 8.58 -40.72 15.97
C ALA A 139 9.86 -41.18 15.27
N THR A 140 10.40 -40.38 14.33
CA THR A 140 11.68 -40.65 13.66
C THR A 140 12.90 -40.10 14.42
N ASP A 141 12.72 -39.33 15.51
CA ASP A 141 13.82 -38.62 16.18
C ASP A 141 14.27 -39.24 17.53
N ASP A 142 13.63 -40.34 17.96
CA ASP A 142 13.82 -40.90 19.31
C ASP A 142 14.65 -42.20 19.37
N SER A 143 15.71 -42.32 18.56
CA SER A 143 16.67 -43.42 18.73
C SER A 143 18.11 -43.11 18.30
N LYS A 144 18.89 -42.45 19.19
CA LYS A 144 20.21 -42.92 19.71
C LYS A 144 20.98 -41.76 20.36
N GLY A 145 21.11 -41.84 21.69
CA GLY A 145 22.18 -41.17 22.41
C GLY A 145 23.52 -41.88 22.19
N GLY A 146 24.57 -41.08 21.99
CA GLY A 146 25.97 -41.36 22.32
C GLY A 146 26.72 -42.45 21.53
N ALA A 147 27.63 -42.05 20.63
CA ALA A 147 29.06 -42.38 20.62
C ALA A 147 29.71 -42.17 19.24
N ASP A 148 30.91 -41.56 19.27
CA ASP A 148 32.03 -41.53 18.34
C ASP A 148 31.86 -41.19 16.85
N VAL A 149 32.58 -40.12 16.49
CA VAL A 149 32.83 -39.64 15.13
C VAL A 149 33.83 -40.57 14.44
N ALA A 150 33.35 -41.35 13.48
CA ALA A 150 34.17 -41.93 12.42
C ALA A 150 33.51 -41.63 11.08
N VAL A 151 34.24 -40.89 10.25
CA VAL A 151 33.85 -40.53 8.87
C VAL A 151 34.04 -41.78 8.01
N ALA A 152 32.92 -42.38 7.58
CA ALA A 152 32.89 -43.37 6.51
C ALA A 152 31.95 -42.86 5.42
N GLU A 153 32.50 -42.77 4.22
CA GLU A 153 31.85 -42.33 2.99
C GLU A 153 30.76 -43.33 2.56
N ASP A 154 29.78 -42.80 1.83
CA ASP A 154 28.68 -43.49 1.13
C ASP A 154 27.58 -44.11 2.00
N ASN A 155 26.77 -43.26 2.65
CA ASN A 155 25.37 -43.56 2.93
C ASN A 155 24.50 -42.46 2.32
N GLU A 156 23.62 -42.84 1.39
CA GLU A 156 22.50 -42.00 0.97
C GLU A 156 21.72 -41.60 2.24
N MET A 157 21.86 -40.34 2.67
CA MET A 157 20.98 -39.79 3.69
C MET A 157 19.56 -39.81 3.12
N GLU A 158 18.73 -40.74 3.57
CA GLU A 158 17.30 -40.71 3.30
C GLU A 158 16.78 -39.33 3.73
N ASP A 159 16.16 -38.60 2.79
CA ASP A 159 15.57 -37.29 3.02
C ASP A 159 14.40 -37.43 4.02
N THR A 160 14.70 -37.33 5.31
CA THR A 160 13.71 -37.40 6.41
C THR A 160 12.85 -36.14 6.51
N THR A 161 13.04 -35.15 5.63
CA THR A 161 12.24 -33.93 5.57
C THR A 161 10.75 -34.21 5.32
N PHE A 162 10.43 -35.38 4.75
CA PHE A 162 9.05 -35.83 4.50
C PHE A 162 8.89 -37.30 4.91
N PRO A 163 8.50 -37.61 6.17
CA PRO A 163 8.26 -38.99 6.55
C PRO A 163 7.18 -39.63 5.67
N PRO A 164 7.34 -40.90 5.28
CA PRO A 164 6.37 -41.59 4.45
C PRO A 164 5.04 -41.69 5.20
N ILE A 165 4.00 -41.04 4.66
CA ILE A 165 2.65 -41.14 5.19
C ILE A 165 2.13 -42.53 4.84
N GLN A 166 1.89 -43.36 5.86
CA GLN A 166 1.25 -44.66 5.67
C GLN A 166 -0.19 -44.44 5.16
N GLN A 167 -0.41 -44.75 3.88
CA GLN A 167 -1.70 -44.59 3.21
C GLN A 167 -2.44 -45.92 3.17
N ASP A 168 -3.45 -46.08 4.01
CA ASP A 168 -4.28 -47.29 4.06
C ASP A 168 -5.28 -47.39 2.89
N ASN A 169 -5.63 -46.26 2.29
CA ASN A 169 -6.61 -46.14 1.21
C ASN A 169 -5.97 -45.60 -0.07
N ASP A 170 -6.46 -46.04 -1.21
CA ASP A 170 -6.18 -45.44 -2.52
C ASP A 170 -7.44 -45.33 -3.40
N ASN A 171 -7.28 -44.80 -4.61
CA ASN A 171 -8.40 -44.57 -5.52
C ASN A 171 -8.63 -45.69 -6.55
N ARG A 172 -7.93 -46.83 -6.49
CA ARG A 172 -7.99 -47.86 -7.56
C ARG A 172 -9.38 -48.49 -7.70
N HIS A 173 -10.15 -48.52 -6.62
CA HIS A 173 -11.51 -49.08 -6.55
C HIS A 173 -12.61 -48.00 -6.47
N LEU A 174 -12.25 -46.71 -6.55
CA LEU A 174 -13.22 -45.62 -6.54
C LEU A 174 -13.80 -45.43 -7.95
N LEU A 175 -15.03 -45.91 -8.15
CA LEU A 175 -15.77 -45.68 -9.38
C LEU A 175 -16.48 -44.33 -9.34
N MET A 176 -16.36 -43.56 -10.42
CA MET A 176 -17.09 -42.30 -10.59
C MET A 176 -18.55 -42.60 -10.94
N GLY A 177 -19.47 -42.23 -10.04
CA GLY A 177 -20.89 -42.42 -10.27
C GLY A 177 -21.75 -41.38 -9.55
N ASP A 178 -22.87 -41.04 -10.18
CA ASP A 178 -23.83 -40.04 -9.70
C ASP A 178 -24.58 -40.49 -8.42
N LYS A 179 -24.45 -41.77 -8.04
CA LYS A 179 -25.06 -42.38 -6.84
C LYS A 179 -24.14 -42.42 -5.62
N SER A 180 -23.02 -41.70 -5.65
CA SER A 180 -22.03 -41.68 -4.56
C SER A 180 -22.43 -40.79 -3.37
N GLN A 181 -23.47 -39.99 -3.53
CA GLN A 181 -24.13 -39.19 -2.51
C GLN A 181 -25.60 -39.59 -2.50
N ALA A 182 -26.08 -40.09 -1.36
CA ALA A 182 -27.47 -40.54 -1.22
C ALA A 182 -28.45 -39.37 -1.05
N MET A 183 -27.97 -38.25 -0.49
CA MET A 183 -28.78 -37.07 -0.21
C MET A 183 -28.91 -36.17 -1.45
N ASP A 184 -30.13 -35.77 -1.79
CA ASP A 184 -30.40 -34.99 -2.99
C ASP A 184 -30.40 -33.47 -2.74
N GLN A 185 -30.81 -32.68 -3.75
CA GLN A 185 -30.87 -31.23 -3.62
C GLN A 185 -32.07 -30.73 -2.82
N ASP A 186 -33.16 -31.49 -2.77
CA ASP A 186 -34.37 -31.13 -2.05
C ASP A 186 -34.22 -31.43 -0.56
N ASP A 187 -33.56 -32.53 -0.18
CA ASP A 187 -33.12 -32.81 1.19
C ASP A 187 -32.24 -31.67 1.74
N LEU A 188 -31.26 -31.23 0.93
CA LEU A 188 -30.39 -30.10 1.26
C LEU A 188 -31.14 -28.78 1.42
N ARG A 189 -32.24 -28.61 0.68
CA ARG A 189 -33.09 -27.43 0.76
C ARG A 189 -33.90 -27.47 2.05
N GLN A 190 -34.48 -28.63 2.37
CA GLN A 190 -35.25 -28.85 3.59
C GLN A 190 -34.40 -28.57 4.83
N LEU A 191 -33.18 -29.13 4.93
CA LEU A 191 -32.27 -28.84 6.04
C LEU A 191 -31.99 -27.34 6.22
N ARG A 192 -31.86 -26.61 5.11
CA ARG A 192 -31.64 -25.15 5.14
C ARG A 192 -32.89 -24.39 5.56
N GLU A 193 -34.08 -24.84 5.15
CA GLU A 193 -35.37 -24.24 5.51
C GLU A 193 -35.70 -24.46 6.98
N GLU A 194 -35.37 -25.65 7.52
CA GLU A 194 -35.48 -25.99 8.94
C GLU A 194 -34.48 -25.22 9.82
N GLY A 195 -33.49 -24.56 9.22
CA GLY A 195 -32.51 -23.76 9.92
C GLY A 195 -31.33 -24.55 10.48
N ALA A 196 -31.08 -25.75 9.97
CA ALA A 196 -29.94 -26.58 10.35
C ALA A 196 -28.62 -25.79 10.23
N HIS A 197 -27.74 -26.00 11.20
CA HIS A 197 -26.46 -25.31 11.22
C HIS A 197 -25.55 -25.81 10.09
N GLY A 198 -24.64 -24.97 9.60
CA GLY A 198 -23.75 -25.31 8.49
C GLY A 198 -22.92 -26.57 8.74
N SER A 199 -22.52 -26.82 9.99
CA SER A 199 -21.78 -28.04 10.39
C SER A 199 -22.63 -29.30 10.26
N GLU A 200 -23.90 -29.27 10.67
CA GLU A 200 -24.83 -30.40 10.60
C GLU A 200 -25.06 -30.81 9.15
N ILE A 201 -25.18 -29.84 8.24
CA ILE A 201 -25.30 -30.11 6.81
C ILE A 201 -24.03 -30.78 6.27
N VAL A 202 -22.85 -30.38 6.75
CA VAL A 202 -21.58 -30.99 6.33
C VAL A 202 -21.46 -32.42 6.85
N GLU A 203 -21.84 -32.67 8.09
CA GLU A 203 -21.85 -34.00 8.72
C GLU A 203 -22.82 -34.94 8.00
N ALA A 204 -24.06 -34.51 7.77
CA ALA A 204 -25.04 -35.28 7.00
C ALA A 204 -24.53 -35.65 5.59
N LEU A 205 -23.83 -34.71 4.92
CA LEU A 205 -23.22 -34.96 3.60
C LEU A 205 -22.02 -35.93 3.62
N ILE A 206 -21.36 -36.07 4.77
CA ILE A 206 -20.27 -37.04 4.98
C ILE A 206 -20.87 -38.42 5.21
N GLU A 207 -21.86 -38.52 6.11
CA GLU A 207 -22.54 -39.78 6.45
C GLU A 207 -23.24 -40.41 5.25
N ASN A 208 -23.89 -39.59 4.42
CA ASN A 208 -24.59 -40.04 3.21
C ASN A 208 -23.67 -40.26 2.00
N SER A 209 -22.34 -40.15 2.15
CA SER A 209 -21.40 -40.40 1.07
C SER A 209 -20.77 -41.79 1.16
N SER A 210 -21.24 -42.70 0.30
CA SER A 210 -20.73 -44.08 0.20
C SER A 210 -19.22 -44.17 -0.13
N SER A 211 -18.69 -43.17 -0.84
CA SER A 211 -17.27 -43.12 -1.22
C SER A 211 -16.35 -42.49 -0.17
N PHE A 212 -16.88 -41.84 0.88
CA PHE A 212 -16.07 -41.01 1.76
C PHE A 212 -15.07 -41.82 2.60
N LYS A 213 -15.49 -42.99 3.11
CA LYS A 213 -14.64 -43.86 3.93
C LYS A 213 -13.40 -44.35 3.18
N ASN A 214 -13.55 -44.68 1.90
CA ASN A 214 -12.52 -45.25 1.04
C ASN A 214 -11.58 -44.19 0.42
N LYS A 215 -11.82 -42.90 0.69
CA LYS A 215 -10.94 -41.82 0.21
C LYS A 215 -9.65 -41.78 1.04
N THR A 216 -8.58 -41.30 0.42
CA THR A 216 -7.36 -40.91 1.12
C THR A 216 -7.65 -39.75 2.09
N GLU A 217 -6.84 -39.61 3.13
CA GLU A 217 -7.01 -38.54 4.13
C GLU A 217 -6.97 -37.14 3.51
N PHE A 218 -6.06 -36.90 2.55
CA PHE A 218 -6.03 -35.65 1.80
C PHE A 218 -7.29 -35.41 0.98
N SER A 219 -7.87 -36.46 0.41
CA SER A 219 -9.13 -36.37 -0.34
C SER A 219 -10.33 -36.12 0.58
N LYS A 220 -10.36 -36.71 1.77
CA LYS A 220 -11.35 -36.42 2.82
C LYS A 220 -11.27 -34.96 3.26
N ALA A 221 -10.08 -34.48 3.60
CA ALA A 221 -9.85 -33.08 3.98
C ALA A 221 -10.26 -32.09 2.87
N LYS A 222 -9.90 -32.38 1.60
CA LYS A 222 -10.32 -31.57 0.44
C LYS A 222 -11.84 -31.57 0.26
N TYR A 223 -12.50 -32.71 0.47
CA TYR A 223 -13.95 -32.83 0.41
C TYR A 223 -14.62 -31.98 1.50
N ILE A 224 -14.20 -32.13 2.76
CA ILE A 224 -14.73 -31.39 3.91
C ILE A 224 -14.55 -29.89 3.70
N LEU A 225 -13.34 -29.43 3.36
CA LEU A 225 -13.04 -28.02 3.11
C LEU A 225 -13.99 -27.41 2.06
N ARG A 226 -14.25 -28.15 0.98
CA ARG A 226 -15.19 -27.72 -0.08
C ARG A 226 -16.62 -27.62 0.44
N LYS A 227 -17.05 -28.53 1.32
CA LYS A 227 -18.39 -28.50 1.91
C LYS A 227 -18.52 -27.38 2.95
N GLN A 228 -17.56 -27.22 3.86
CA GLN A 228 -17.51 -26.12 4.82
C GLN A 228 -17.58 -24.75 4.13
N LYS A 229 -16.77 -24.50 3.08
CA LYS A 229 -16.81 -23.23 2.33
C LYS A 229 -18.19 -22.94 1.71
N LYS A 230 -18.98 -23.98 1.40
CA LYS A 230 -20.30 -23.84 0.74
C LYS A 230 -21.46 -23.74 1.74
N TYR A 231 -21.43 -24.53 2.82
CA TYR A 231 -22.55 -24.69 3.76
C TYR A 231 -22.33 -23.99 5.09
N GLN A 232 -21.08 -23.68 5.44
CA GLN A 232 -20.70 -22.92 6.63
C GLN A 232 -19.87 -21.67 6.23
N PRO A 233 -20.44 -20.73 5.47
CA PRO A 233 -19.72 -19.56 5.00
C PRO A 233 -19.37 -18.63 6.17
N ARG A 234 -18.07 -18.48 6.43
CA ARG A 234 -17.50 -17.53 7.38
C ARG A 234 -16.64 -16.50 6.66
N CYS A 235 -16.50 -15.32 7.26
CA CYS A 235 -15.57 -14.29 6.81
C CYS A 235 -14.85 -13.64 8.00
N ARG A 236 -13.62 -13.20 7.78
CA ARG A 236 -12.84 -12.41 8.73
C ARG A 236 -13.03 -10.94 8.45
N MET A 237 -13.28 -10.16 9.50
CA MET A 237 -13.36 -8.71 9.41
C MET A 237 -11.95 -8.12 9.42
N VAL A 238 -11.51 -7.57 8.30
CA VAL A 238 -10.16 -7.05 8.08
C VAL A 238 -10.21 -5.52 7.98
N ARG A 239 -9.17 -4.88 8.51
CA ARG A 239 -8.98 -3.43 8.42
C ARG A 239 -8.72 -3.01 6.98
N CYS A 240 -9.31 -1.90 6.56
CA CYS A 240 -8.94 -1.24 5.30
C CYS A 240 -7.56 -0.58 5.44
N THR A 241 -6.62 -1.01 4.62
CA THR A 241 -5.25 -0.51 4.49
C THR A 241 -4.89 -0.46 3.01
N ALA A 242 -3.86 0.27 2.61
CA ALA A 242 -3.37 0.31 1.24
C ALA A 242 -3.23 -1.09 0.61
N TYR A 243 -2.63 -2.03 1.35
CA TYR A 243 -2.47 -3.42 0.94
C TYR A 243 -3.82 -4.12 0.71
N THR A 244 -4.67 -4.16 1.75
CA THR A 244 -5.92 -4.93 1.71
C THR A 244 -6.94 -4.35 0.72
N ILE A 245 -6.96 -3.03 0.54
CA ILE A 245 -7.81 -2.34 -0.44
C ILE A 245 -7.36 -2.68 -1.85
N CYS A 246 -6.05 -2.57 -2.14
CA CYS A 246 -5.48 -2.90 -3.44
C CYS A 246 -5.78 -4.36 -3.81
N GLU A 247 -5.49 -5.29 -2.91
CA GLU A 247 -5.74 -6.72 -3.09
C GLU A 247 -7.24 -7.01 -3.31
N ALA A 248 -8.13 -6.43 -2.50
CA ALA A 248 -9.58 -6.63 -2.63
C ALA A 248 -10.13 -6.13 -3.97
N LEU A 249 -9.59 -5.03 -4.49
CA LEU A 249 -10.00 -4.46 -5.77
C LEU A 249 -9.36 -5.20 -6.95
N TYR A 250 -8.12 -5.66 -6.81
CA TYR A 250 -7.45 -6.50 -7.80
C TYR A 250 -8.23 -7.79 -8.04
N ILE A 251 -8.60 -8.50 -6.96
CA ILE A 251 -9.41 -9.73 -7.02
C ILE A 251 -10.80 -9.46 -7.64
N LYS A 252 -11.38 -8.29 -7.35
CA LYS A 252 -12.73 -7.94 -7.83
C LYS A 252 -12.75 -7.52 -9.29
N ASP A 253 -11.84 -6.65 -9.71
CA ASP A 253 -11.75 -6.06 -11.05
C ASP A 253 -10.37 -5.42 -11.28
N SER A 254 -9.37 -6.25 -11.57
CA SER A 254 -7.97 -5.84 -11.75
C SER A 254 -7.76 -4.76 -12.83
N ARG A 255 -8.60 -4.73 -13.87
CA ARG A 255 -8.52 -3.74 -14.97
C ARG A 255 -8.74 -2.30 -14.51
N LYS A 256 -9.53 -2.10 -13.45
CA LYS A 256 -9.71 -0.76 -12.87
C LYS A 256 -8.43 -0.23 -12.23
N LEU A 257 -7.54 -1.14 -11.84
CA LEU A 257 -6.22 -0.85 -11.30
C LEU A 257 -5.12 -0.96 -12.36
N MET A 258 -5.47 -1.05 -13.64
CA MET A 258 -4.50 -1.29 -14.72
C MET A 258 -3.61 -2.51 -14.43
N ASN A 259 -4.21 -3.55 -13.84
CA ASN A 259 -3.53 -4.76 -13.37
C ASN A 259 -2.39 -4.53 -12.35
N MET A 260 -2.36 -3.37 -11.69
CA MET A 260 -1.44 -3.10 -10.58
C MET A 260 -1.79 -3.97 -9.39
N ARG A 261 -0.83 -4.79 -8.96
CA ARG A 261 -0.94 -5.70 -7.81
C ARG A 261 -0.41 -5.01 -6.53
N GLU A 262 -0.77 -5.52 -5.36
CA GLU A 262 -0.40 -4.94 -4.07
C GLU A 262 1.11 -4.95 -3.79
N ASP A 263 1.87 -5.91 -4.33
CA ASP A 263 3.33 -5.90 -4.27
C ASP A 263 3.93 -4.76 -5.11
N THR A 264 3.41 -4.53 -6.32
CA THR A 264 3.76 -3.39 -7.18
C THR A 264 3.47 -2.07 -6.48
N LEU A 265 2.31 -1.93 -5.83
CA LEU A 265 1.99 -0.74 -5.03
C LEU A 265 3.01 -0.53 -3.90
N GLY A 266 3.42 -1.60 -3.23
CA GLY A 266 4.49 -1.56 -2.21
C GLY A 266 5.82 -1.06 -2.77
N GLN A 267 6.20 -1.48 -3.97
CA GLN A 267 7.38 -0.99 -4.68
C GLN A 267 7.25 0.49 -5.05
N ILE A 268 6.09 0.91 -5.59
CA ILE A 268 5.84 2.32 -5.95
C ILE A 268 6.07 3.23 -4.75
N LEU A 269 5.49 2.89 -3.59
CA LEU A 269 5.63 3.69 -2.37
C LEU A 269 7.07 3.69 -1.82
N SER A 270 7.83 2.61 -2.05
CA SER A 270 9.21 2.50 -1.57
C SER A 270 10.18 3.26 -2.46
N TYR A 271 10.08 3.10 -3.78
CA TYR A 271 10.93 3.80 -4.74
C TYR A 271 10.65 5.31 -4.83
N SER A 272 9.43 5.74 -4.49
CA SER A 272 9.09 7.17 -4.40
C SER A 272 9.60 7.83 -3.12
N ASN A 273 10.16 7.05 -2.18
CA ASN A 273 10.66 7.55 -0.90
C ASN A 273 9.63 8.41 -0.13
N VAL A 274 8.34 8.06 -0.25
CA VAL A 274 7.27 8.76 0.45
C VAL A 274 7.43 8.56 1.95
N SER A 275 7.51 9.66 2.69
CA SER A 275 7.64 9.67 4.15
C SER A 275 6.92 10.88 4.75
N ALA A 276 6.80 10.91 6.07
CA ALA A 276 6.17 12.02 6.77
C ALA A 276 6.93 13.34 6.49
N GLY A 277 6.20 14.39 6.09
CA GLY A 277 6.76 15.71 5.80
C GLY A 277 7.08 15.96 4.32
N CYS A 278 7.03 14.93 3.48
CA CYS A 278 7.22 15.05 2.04
C CYS A 278 6.15 15.93 1.38
N GLN A 279 6.51 16.54 0.25
CA GLN A 279 5.57 17.05 -0.74
C GLN A 279 5.54 16.10 -1.93
N ALA A 280 4.52 15.24 -2.02
CA ALA A 280 4.39 14.25 -3.09
C ALA A 280 3.44 14.75 -4.18
N LEU A 281 3.86 14.68 -5.44
CA LEU A 281 3.03 14.95 -6.62
C LEU A 281 2.55 13.62 -7.21
N VAL A 282 1.24 13.40 -7.25
CA VAL A 282 0.62 12.14 -7.64
C VAL A 282 -0.30 12.36 -8.82
N PHE A 283 -0.08 11.65 -9.93
CA PHE A 283 -1.02 11.57 -11.04
C PHE A 283 -1.42 10.12 -11.25
N GLU A 284 -2.68 9.78 -11.00
CA GLU A 284 -3.15 8.39 -11.06
C GLU A 284 -4.47 8.18 -11.81
N ASN A 285 -4.62 6.98 -12.36
CA ASN A 285 -5.85 6.46 -12.94
C ASN A 285 -6.30 5.14 -12.28
N CYS A 286 -5.83 4.86 -11.07
CA CYS A 286 -6.08 3.64 -10.28
C CYS A 286 -7.08 3.85 -9.14
N MET A 287 -8.17 4.59 -9.41
CA MET A 287 -9.26 4.82 -8.46
C MET A 287 -8.84 5.45 -7.13
N GLY A 288 -7.75 6.22 -7.04
CA GLY A 288 -7.38 6.90 -5.80
C GLY A 288 -6.60 6.05 -4.79
N ILE A 289 -6.23 4.82 -5.17
CA ILE A 289 -5.51 3.90 -4.28
C ILE A 289 -4.11 4.43 -4.00
N VAL A 290 -3.45 4.98 -5.01
CA VAL A 290 -2.07 5.48 -4.87
C VAL A 290 -2.07 6.69 -3.94
N THR A 291 -2.98 7.63 -4.16
CA THR A 291 -3.17 8.82 -3.31
C THR A 291 -3.52 8.43 -1.88
N GLY A 292 -4.44 7.48 -1.70
CA GLY A 292 -4.81 6.96 -0.37
C GLY A 292 -3.64 6.28 0.34
N ALA A 293 -2.85 5.50 -0.38
CA ALA A 293 -1.68 4.81 0.17
C ALA A 293 -0.54 5.77 0.54
N VAL A 294 -0.33 6.82 -0.26
CA VAL A 294 0.59 7.92 0.06
C VAL A 294 0.11 8.67 1.31
N ALA A 295 -1.18 8.99 1.40
CA ALA A 295 -1.77 9.64 2.58
C ALA A 295 -1.65 8.78 3.85
N GLU A 296 -1.90 7.48 3.74
CA GLU A 296 -1.71 6.52 4.83
C GLU A 296 -0.25 6.52 5.30
N ARG A 297 0.71 6.41 4.38
CA ARG A 297 2.15 6.37 4.68
C ARG A 297 2.69 7.67 5.26
N MET A 298 2.19 8.83 4.80
CA MET A 298 2.63 10.14 5.28
C MET A 298 2.03 10.53 6.64
N GLY A 299 0.97 9.85 7.09
CA GLY A 299 0.39 10.07 8.42
C GLY A 299 -0.19 11.48 8.64
N GLY A 300 -0.46 12.24 7.57
CA GLY A 300 -0.94 13.63 7.67
C GLY A 300 0.16 14.69 7.80
N TYR A 301 1.43 14.32 7.66
CA TYR A 301 2.55 15.26 7.62
C TYR A 301 3.00 15.52 6.18
N GLY A 302 3.17 16.79 5.83
CA GLY A 302 3.51 17.19 4.47
C GLY A 302 2.25 17.43 3.62
N ARG A 303 2.40 17.32 2.30
CA ARG A 303 1.35 17.67 1.34
C ARG A 303 1.34 16.67 0.20
N ILE A 304 0.15 16.28 -0.26
CA ILE A 304 -0.03 15.41 -1.42
C ILE A 304 -0.75 16.22 -2.48
N LEU A 305 -0.06 16.58 -3.55
CA LEU A 305 -0.63 17.26 -4.69
C LEU A 305 -1.17 16.19 -5.64
N SER A 306 -2.47 15.87 -5.50
CA SER A 306 -3.14 14.87 -6.34
C SER A 306 -3.69 15.53 -7.59
N VAL A 307 -3.08 15.23 -8.72
CA VAL A 307 -3.49 15.69 -10.04
C VAL A 307 -4.70 14.87 -10.51
N TYR A 308 -5.78 15.54 -10.88
CA TYR A 308 -7.00 14.90 -11.40
C TYR A 308 -7.39 15.46 -12.76
N THR A 309 -8.08 14.64 -13.55
CA THR A 309 -8.64 15.04 -14.85
C THR A 309 -10.16 15.17 -14.75
N GLY A 310 -10.73 16.06 -15.56
CA GLY A 310 -12.18 16.32 -15.61
C GLY A 310 -12.65 17.33 -14.56
N GLN A 311 -13.97 17.44 -14.39
CA GLN A 311 -14.57 18.53 -13.60
C GLN A 311 -14.30 18.41 -12.09
N GLN A 312 -14.17 17.18 -11.57
CA GLN A 312 -13.97 16.89 -10.15
C GLN A 312 -13.13 15.61 -9.99
N PRO A 313 -12.40 15.43 -8.88
CA PRO A 313 -11.65 14.21 -8.63
C PRO A 313 -12.57 12.96 -8.61
N ALA A 314 -12.34 12.03 -9.53
CA ALA A 314 -13.26 10.91 -9.77
C ALA A 314 -13.29 9.84 -8.65
N PHE A 315 -12.34 9.88 -7.70
CA PHE A 315 -12.09 8.79 -6.77
C PHE A 315 -12.19 9.16 -5.27
N VAL A 316 -12.86 10.27 -4.94
CA VAL A 316 -13.11 10.68 -3.55
C VAL A 316 -13.83 9.58 -2.74
N GLU A 317 -14.75 8.83 -3.37
CA GLU A 317 -15.43 7.71 -2.70
C GLU A 317 -14.44 6.61 -2.29
N MET A 318 -13.40 6.33 -3.08
CA MET A 318 -12.40 5.32 -2.72
C MET A 318 -11.57 5.75 -1.52
N LEU A 319 -11.16 7.03 -1.47
CA LEU A 319 -10.42 7.58 -0.33
C LEU A 319 -11.21 7.45 0.98
N SER A 320 -12.54 7.53 0.94
CA SER A 320 -13.37 7.29 2.13
C SER A 320 -13.23 5.87 2.69
N ARG A 321 -12.84 4.88 1.87
CA ARG A 321 -12.67 3.48 2.29
C ARG A 321 -11.37 3.22 3.02
N PHE A 322 -10.38 4.12 2.90
CA PHE A 322 -9.13 4.04 3.66
C PHE A 322 -9.31 4.39 5.14
N ASN A 323 -10.46 4.95 5.53
CA ASN A 323 -10.68 5.48 6.89
C ASN A 323 -9.57 6.45 7.33
N LEU A 324 -9.12 7.30 6.40
CA LEU A 324 -8.09 8.29 6.69
C LEU A 324 -8.53 9.20 7.83
N THR A 325 -7.61 9.54 8.71
CA THR A 325 -7.84 10.56 9.74
C THR A 325 -8.11 11.91 9.08
N PHE A 326 -8.60 12.86 9.87
CA PHE A 326 -8.78 14.23 9.39
C PHE A 326 -7.46 14.81 8.87
N ALA A 327 -6.35 14.62 9.59
CA ALA A 327 -5.04 15.12 9.19
C ALA A 327 -4.55 14.50 7.87
N GLN A 328 -4.70 13.18 7.71
CA GLN A 328 -4.35 12.47 6.47
C GLN A 328 -5.20 12.97 5.29
N SER A 329 -6.52 13.06 5.47
CA SER A 329 -7.43 13.55 4.43
C SER A 329 -7.14 15.01 4.05
N HIS A 330 -6.82 15.84 5.05
CA HIS A 330 -6.51 17.25 4.84
C HIS A 330 -5.15 17.46 4.16
N SER A 331 -4.21 16.52 4.26
CA SER A 331 -2.92 16.60 3.55
C SER A 331 -3.05 16.49 2.03
N ILE A 332 -4.18 15.94 1.54
CA ILE A 332 -4.47 15.81 0.11
C ILE A 332 -4.98 17.14 -0.44
N LYS A 333 -4.26 17.68 -1.43
CA LYS A 333 -4.57 18.90 -2.17
C LYS A 333 -4.86 18.53 -3.61
N TRP A 334 -5.95 19.05 -4.16
CA TRP A 334 -6.40 18.71 -5.51
C TRP A 334 -5.84 19.69 -6.52
N LEU A 335 -5.16 19.17 -7.53
CA LEU A 335 -4.58 19.95 -8.62
C LEU A 335 -5.23 19.52 -9.93
N HIS A 336 -5.78 20.45 -10.71
CA HIS A 336 -6.40 20.09 -11.97
C HIS A 336 -5.31 19.83 -13.02
N SER A 337 -5.51 18.83 -13.87
CA SER A 337 -4.53 18.46 -14.92
C SER A 337 -4.27 19.60 -15.90
N GLY A 338 -5.26 20.48 -16.13
CA GLY A 338 -5.08 21.70 -16.93
C GLY A 338 -3.92 22.53 -16.38
N ASP A 339 -3.94 22.89 -15.11
CA ASP A 339 -2.93 23.75 -14.49
C ASP A 339 -1.49 23.18 -14.57
N VAL A 340 -1.36 21.87 -14.78
CA VAL A 340 -0.07 21.17 -14.90
C VAL A 340 0.39 21.02 -16.34
N PHE A 341 -0.53 20.60 -17.22
CA PHE A 341 -0.22 20.17 -18.59
C PHE A 341 -0.68 21.17 -19.65
N MET A 342 -1.14 22.37 -19.28
CA MET A 342 -1.40 23.42 -20.27
C MET A 342 -0.13 23.62 -21.10
N GLU A 343 -0.20 23.19 -22.37
CA GLU A 343 0.64 23.72 -23.42
C GLU A 343 0.49 25.26 -23.40
N ASP A 344 1.51 25.99 -23.85
CA ASP A 344 1.45 27.42 -24.16
C ASP A 344 0.41 27.71 -25.29
N ASN A 345 -0.84 27.25 -25.15
CA ASN A 345 -1.96 27.60 -25.98
C ASN A 345 -2.38 29.01 -25.59
N THR A 346 -1.93 29.93 -26.42
CA THR A 346 -2.11 31.39 -26.46
C THR A 346 -3.56 31.91 -26.48
N GLU A 347 -4.54 31.22 -25.89
CA GLU A 347 -5.95 31.68 -25.88
C GLU A 347 -6.60 31.78 -24.50
N ALA A 348 -6.06 31.13 -23.47
CA ALA A 348 -6.48 31.43 -22.10
C ALA A 348 -5.63 32.61 -21.58
N PRO A 349 -6.21 33.80 -21.32
CA PRO A 349 -5.45 34.84 -20.66
C PRO A 349 -4.93 34.26 -19.34
N PRO A 350 -3.64 34.44 -19.01
CA PRO A 350 -3.15 34.06 -17.70
C PRO A 350 -4.08 34.68 -16.64
N PRO A 351 -4.38 33.96 -15.54
CA PRO A 351 -5.17 34.53 -14.48
C PRO A 351 -4.57 35.91 -14.13
N PRO A 352 -5.40 36.96 -13.99
CA PRO A 352 -4.90 38.29 -13.67
C PRO A 352 -3.93 38.19 -12.48
N ALA A 353 -2.79 38.90 -12.53
CA ALA A 353 -1.85 38.92 -11.41
C ALA A 353 -2.53 39.33 -10.08
N ASP A 354 -3.66 40.04 -10.18
CA ASP A 354 -4.52 40.48 -9.09
C ASP A 354 -5.78 39.62 -8.93
N ALA A 355 -5.79 38.36 -9.37
CA ALA A 355 -6.93 37.47 -9.18
C ALA A 355 -7.16 37.24 -7.68
N ILE A 356 -8.13 37.97 -7.12
CA ILE A 356 -8.50 37.86 -5.72
C ILE A 356 -9.18 36.50 -5.50
N ASP A 357 -8.56 35.70 -4.64
CA ASP A 357 -9.18 34.47 -4.17
C ASP A 357 -10.30 34.79 -3.16
N THR A 358 -11.50 35.02 -3.71
CA THR A 358 -12.69 35.31 -2.92
C THR A 358 -13.04 34.21 -1.92
N GLU A 359 -12.78 32.93 -2.23
CA GLU A 359 -13.03 31.83 -1.28
C GLU A 359 -12.05 31.90 -0.10
N LEU A 360 -10.78 32.24 -0.35
CA LEU A 360 -9.78 32.47 0.68
C LEU A 360 -10.14 33.68 1.55
N GLU A 361 -10.48 34.83 0.95
CA GLU A 361 -10.88 36.03 1.71
C GLU A 361 -12.10 35.75 2.60
N GLU A 362 -13.13 35.10 2.05
CA GLU A 362 -14.32 34.71 2.82
C GLU A 362 -13.97 33.75 3.97
N ARG A 363 -12.95 32.91 3.79
CA ARG A 363 -12.45 31.98 4.81
C ARG A 363 -11.64 32.69 5.89
N GLU A 364 -10.83 33.67 5.55
CA GLU A 364 -10.08 34.47 6.53
C GLU A 364 -10.98 35.37 7.37
N GLN A 365 -12.12 35.82 6.80
CA GLN A 365 -13.15 36.54 7.53
C GLN A 365 -13.90 35.65 8.54
N LEU A 366 -13.88 34.32 8.37
CA LEU A 366 -14.51 33.36 9.29
C LEU A 366 -13.67 33.20 10.58
N LYS A 367 -14.05 33.94 11.62
CA LYS A 367 -13.45 33.79 12.97
C LYS A 367 -14.15 32.69 13.77
N TRP A 368 -13.36 31.83 14.43
CA TRP A 368 -13.86 30.83 15.39
C TRP A 368 -13.84 31.39 16.82
N PRO A 369 -14.89 31.16 17.65
CA PRO A 369 -16.15 30.51 17.32
C PRO A 369 -17.01 31.37 16.38
N CYS A 370 -17.61 30.76 15.36
CA CYS A 370 -18.46 31.47 14.40
C CYS A 370 -19.92 31.51 14.92
N PRO A 371 -20.42 32.66 15.41
CA PRO A 371 -21.77 32.73 15.96
C PRO A 371 -22.82 32.54 14.84
N LEU A 372 -23.94 31.90 15.19
CA LEU A 372 -25.09 31.77 14.30
C LEU A 372 -25.60 33.16 13.92
N GLN A 373 -25.64 33.43 12.61
CA GLN A 373 -26.26 34.63 12.05
C GLN A 373 -27.75 34.69 12.39
N GLU A 374 -28.28 35.91 12.49
CA GLU A 374 -29.64 36.16 12.98
C GLU A 374 -30.72 35.43 12.17
N HIS A 375 -30.63 35.46 10.84
CA HIS A 375 -31.56 34.72 9.97
C HIS A 375 -31.56 33.20 10.25
N THR A 376 -30.40 32.64 10.65
CA THR A 376 -30.28 31.22 10.97
C THR A 376 -30.93 30.92 12.32
N ARG A 377 -30.78 31.82 13.30
CA ARG A 377 -31.46 31.71 14.60
C ARG A 377 -32.97 31.77 14.42
N GLN A 378 -33.46 32.71 13.62
CA GLN A 378 -34.88 32.82 13.28
C GLN A 378 -35.41 31.57 12.57
N TYR A 379 -34.67 31.05 11.58
CA TYR A 379 -35.05 29.80 10.91
C TYR A 379 -35.09 28.60 11.87
N MET A 380 -34.17 28.52 12.84
CA MET A 380 -34.21 27.48 13.88
C MET A 380 -35.45 27.58 14.78
N GLN A 381 -35.99 28.78 15.01
CA GLN A 381 -37.23 28.96 15.78
C GLN A 381 -38.45 28.39 15.06
N THR A 382 -38.43 28.36 13.72
CA THR A 382 -39.50 27.72 12.91
C THR A 382 -39.51 26.20 13.03
N MET A 383 -38.43 25.58 13.51
CA MET A 383 -38.35 24.13 13.66
C MET A 383 -38.95 23.68 15.00
N ALA A 384 -39.98 22.84 14.95
CA ALA A 384 -40.64 22.35 16.15
C ALA A 384 -39.86 21.24 16.89
N LYS A 385 -39.16 20.35 16.16
CA LYS A 385 -38.49 19.18 16.75
C LYS A 385 -37.00 19.44 16.98
N ASP A 386 -36.49 19.10 18.17
CA ASP A 386 -35.07 19.25 18.50
C ASP A 386 -34.14 18.41 17.61
N LYS A 387 -34.61 17.24 17.17
CA LYS A 387 -33.87 16.42 16.21
C LYS A 387 -33.61 17.16 14.89
N GLN A 388 -34.61 17.89 14.39
CA GLN A 388 -34.47 18.67 13.14
C GLN A 388 -33.49 19.83 13.33
N LYS A 389 -33.55 20.50 14.48
CA LYS A 389 -32.58 21.56 14.83
C LYS A 389 -31.15 21.01 14.86
N LYS A 390 -30.94 19.87 15.53
CA LYS A 390 -29.63 19.19 15.60
C LYS A 390 -29.12 18.78 14.22
N ASP A 391 -29.96 18.16 13.40
CA ASP A 391 -29.59 17.74 12.04
C ASP A 391 -29.26 18.93 11.13
N PHE A 392 -30.02 20.02 11.24
CA PHE A 392 -29.76 21.26 10.51
C PHE A 392 -28.43 21.90 10.92
N LEU A 393 -28.20 22.04 12.23
CA LEU A 393 -26.93 22.55 12.76
C LEU A 393 -25.76 21.67 12.32
N ALA A 394 -25.87 20.35 12.42
CA ALA A 394 -24.83 19.42 11.98
C ALA A 394 -24.50 19.59 10.48
N LYS A 395 -25.51 19.69 9.62
CA LYS A 395 -25.31 19.95 8.18
C LYS A 395 -24.63 21.30 7.92
N ARG A 396 -24.98 22.33 8.69
CA ARG A 396 -24.40 23.67 8.58
C ARG A 396 -22.96 23.68 9.07
N CYS A 397 -22.67 23.09 10.23
CA CYS A 397 -21.32 22.88 10.74
C CYS A 397 -20.44 22.12 9.73
N ASN A 398 -20.96 21.05 9.11
CA ASN A 398 -20.23 20.32 8.07
C ASN A 398 -19.97 21.15 6.80
N ARG A 399 -20.86 22.08 6.45
CA ARG A 399 -20.63 23.02 5.34
C ARG A 399 -19.54 24.04 5.70
N PHE A 400 -19.60 24.59 6.92
CA PHE A 400 -18.59 25.53 7.41
C PHE A 400 -17.22 24.88 7.55
N ALA A 401 -17.14 23.69 8.14
CA ALA A 401 -15.91 22.94 8.26
C ALA A 401 -15.28 22.70 6.87
N ARG A 402 -16.09 22.27 5.88
CA ARG A 402 -15.62 22.12 4.50
C ARG A 402 -15.10 23.42 3.91
N LYS A 403 -15.77 24.55 4.14
CA LYS A 403 -15.32 25.87 3.68
C LYS A 403 -13.98 26.28 4.33
N LEU A 404 -13.83 26.00 5.63
CA LEU A 404 -12.59 26.28 6.39
C LEU A 404 -11.41 25.39 5.96
N THR A 405 -11.66 24.18 5.48
CA THR A 405 -10.59 23.20 5.21
C THR A 405 -10.30 22.96 3.74
N ARG A 406 -11.16 23.44 2.83
CA ARG A 406 -10.98 23.29 1.38
C ARG A 406 -9.95 24.30 0.89
N HIS A 407 -8.97 23.83 0.13
CA HIS A 407 -8.06 24.70 -0.61
C HIS A 407 -8.59 24.95 -2.01
N THR A 408 -8.43 26.17 -2.47
CA THR A 408 -8.76 26.59 -3.84
C THR A 408 -7.67 26.15 -4.81
N THR A 409 -7.96 26.20 -6.11
CA THR A 409 -6.94 25.90 -7.14
C THR A 409 -5.79 26.92 -7.11
N LEU A 410 -6.09 28.20 -6.87
CA LEU A 410 -5.09 29.27 -6.73
C LEU A 410 -4.14 28.99 -5.57
N GLU A 411 -4.66 28.62 -4.40
CA GLU A 411 -3.82 28.25 -3.25
C GLU A 411 -2.91 27.07 -3.56
N VAL A 412 -3.44 26.03 -4.22
CA VAL A 412 -2.65 24.84 -4.55
C VAL A 412 -1.55 25.16 -5.57
N ASN A 413 -1.83 26.02 -6.54
CA ASN A 413 -0.84 26.50 -7.50
C ASN A 413 0.25 27.36 -6.83
N GLN A 414 -0.12 28.20 -5.85
CA GLN A 414 0.85 28.92 -5.03
C GLN A 414 1.74 27.95 -4.23
N MET A 415 1.14 26.93 -3.59
CA MET A 415 1.91 25.91 -2.87
C MET A 415 2.90 25.16 -3.77
N LEU A 416 2.53 24.91 -5.03
CA LEU A 416 3.38 24.28 -6.02
C LEU A 416 4.53 25.19 -6.48
N ALA A 417 4.28 26.51 -6.56
CA ALA A 417 5.28 27.51 -6.90
C ALA A 417 6.27 27.79 -5.76
N GLU A 418 5.78 27.81 -4.50
CA GLU A 418 6.58 28.05 -3.29
C GLU A 418 7.66 26.98 -3.08
N ARG A 419 7.29 25.71 -3.27
CA ARG A 419 8.15 24.57 -2.96
C ARG A 419 7.99 23.50 -4.03
N LYS A 420 9.12 23.05 -4.59
CA LYS A 420 9.16 21.88 -5.47
C LYS A 420 8.85 20.60 -4.70
N CYS A 421 8.23 19.64 -5.39
CA CYS A 421 7.86 18.35 -4.82
C CYS A 421 9.10 17.48 -4.55
N ASP A 422 9.08 16.69 -3.48
CA ASP A 422 10.16 15.76 -3.14
C ASP A 422 10.08 14.47 -3.97
N SER A 423 8.86 14.06 -4.36
CA SER A 423 8.62 12.84 -5.14
C SER A 423 7.54 13.02 -6.19
N VAL A 424 7.70 12.40 -7.37
CA VAL A 424 6.65 12.30 -8.40
C VAL A 424 6.22 10.85 -8.58
N ILE A 425 4.91 10.59 -8.54
CA ILE A 425 4.32 9.27 -8.71
C ILE A 425 3.30 9.32 -9.83
N ILE A 426 3.52 8.52 -10.87
CA ILE A 426 2.69 8.49 -12.08
C ILE A 426 2.18 7.07 -12.27
N VAL A 427 0.86 6.94 -12.30
CA VAL A 427 0.16 5.67 -12.48
C VAL A 427 -0.95 5.92 -13.50
N THR A 428 -0.60 5.98 -14.78
CA THR A 428 -1.47 6.54 -15.82
C THR A 428 -1.87 5.54 -16.91
N ARG A 429 -3.04 5.76 -17.52
CA ARG A 429 -3.48 5.14 -18.79
C ARG A 429 -3.01 5.93 -20.03
N THR A 430 -2.61 7.18 -19.85
CA THR A 430 -2.10 8.06 -20.92
C THR A 430 -0.64 7.75 -21.25
N ASP A 431 -0.07 8.43 -22.24
CA ASP A 431 1.35 8.31 -22.55
C ASP A 431 2.22 8.65 -21.32
N PRO A 432 3.03 7.70 -20.79
CA PRO A 432 3.88 7.95 -19.64
C PRO A 432 4.97 8.98 -19.92
N THR A 433 5.45 9.08 -21.17
CA THR A 433 6.58 9.95 -21.53
C THR A 433 6.18 11.43 -21.44
N ALA A 434 5.11 11.84 -22.13
CA ALA A 434 4.58 13.19 -22.07
C ALA A 434 4.15 13.57 -20.64
N THR A 435 3.51 12.63 -19.93
CA THR A 435 3.06 12.84 -18.55
C THR A 435 4.23 13.10 -17.62
N LEU A 436 5.30 12.29 -17.71
CA LEU A 436 6.51 12.48 -16.92
C LEU A 436 7.18 13.81 -17.25
N LEU A 437 7.34 14.14 -18.54
CA LEU A 437 7.96 15.40 -18.98
C LEU A 437 7.19 16.63 -18.49
N GLY A 438 5.85 16.59 -18.45
CA GLY A 438 5.02 17.68 -17.93
C GLY A 438 5.09 17.83 -16.41
N LEU A 439 5.26 16.72 -15.66
CA LEU A 439 5.34 16.74 -14.20
C LEU A 439 6.76 16.99 -13.68
N LEU A 440 7.78 16.68 -14.48
CA LEU A 440 9.18 16.77 -14.07
C LEU A 440 9.63 18.17 -13.63
N PRO A 441 9.20 19.29 -14.23
CA PRO A 441 9.56 20.64 -13.79
C PRO A 441 9.26 20.91 -12.30
N TYR A 442 8.17 20.32 -11.80
CA TYR A 442 7.69 20.49 -10.43
C TYR A 442 8.44 19.64 -9.40
N LEU A 443 9.21 18.64 -9.83
CA LEU A 443 10.04 17.81 -8.96
C LEU A 443 11.34 18.54 -8.58
N ALA A 444 11.75 18.47 -7.33
CA ALA A 444 13.04 18.99 -6.88
C ALA A 444 14.21 18.20 -7.51
N PRO A 445 15.37 18.83 -7.76
CA PRO A 445 16.58 18.08 -8.09
C PRO A 445 16.88 17.03 -7.01
N SER A 446 17.43 15.89 -7.41
CA SER A 446 17.64 14.73 -6.55
C SER A 446 16.38 14.06 -6.01
N GLY A 447 15.18 14.53 -6.38
CA GLY A 447 13.92 13.88 -6.06
C GLY A 447 13.69 12.61 -6.88
N PRO A 448 13.23 11.50 -6.27
CA PRO A 448 12.83 10.30 -7.01
C PRO A 448 11.53 10.51 -7.78
N PHE A 449 11.43 9.87 -8.94
CA PHE A 449 10.17 9.68 -9.63
C PHE A 449 9.93 8.20 -9.88
N VAL A 450 8.64 7.84 -9.90
CA VAL A 450 8.18 6.49 -10.17
C VAL A 450 7.05 6.56 -11.19
N VAL A 451 7.19 5.83 -12.29
CA VAL A 451 6.18 5.70 -13.35
C VAL A 451 5.79 4.24 -13.49
N TYR A 452 4.51 3.97 -13.26
CA TYR A 452 3.90 2.66 -13.47
C TYR A 452 3.17 2.62 -14.80
N CYS A 453 3.30 1.50 -15.51
CA CYS A 453 2.47 1.15 -16.65
C CYS A 453 2.18 -0.35 -16.65
N GLU A 454 1.02 -0.75 -17.18
CA GLU A 454 0.68 -2.17 -17.38
C GLU A 454 1.62 -2.85 -18.39
N PHE A 455 2.15 -2.09 -19.35
CA PHE A 455 2.97 -2.57 -20.45
C PHE A 455 4.40 -2.01 -20.38
N ILE A 456 5.37 -2.79 -20.86
CA ILE A 456 6.80 -2.46 -20.77
C ILE A 456 7.24 -1.51 -21.88
N GLU A 457 6.60 -1.58 -23.04
CA GLU A 457 6.97 -0.85 -24.26
C GLU A 457 6.87 0.68 -24.05
N PRO A 458 5.78 1.24 -23.48
CA PRO A 458 5.70 2.68 -23.22
C PRO A 458 6.75 3.16 -22.21
N LEU A 459 7.10 2.33 -21.22
CA LEU A 459 8.14 2.67 -20.26
C LEU A 459 9.54 2.59 -20.86
N THR A 460 9.74 1.74 -21.86
CA THR A 460 11.02 1.64 -22.59
C THR A 460 11.26 2.90 -23.41
N GLU A 461 10.22 3.42 -24.07
CA GLU A 461 10.29 4.71 -24.76
C GLU A 461 10.57 5.86 -23.77
N CYS A 462 9.85 5.89 -22.66
CA CYS A 462 10.06 6.88 -21.60
C CYS A 462 11.50 6.82 -21.04
N PHE A 463 12.03 5.62 -20.80
CA PHE A 463 13.40 5.39 -20.35
C PHE A 463 14.41 5.99 -21.34
N LEU A 464 14.26 5.69 -22.62
CA LEU A 464 15.16 6.18 -23.68
C LEU A 464 15.10 7.71 -23.78
N GLU A 465 13.93 8.31 -23.64
CA GLU A 465 13.77 9.76 -23.70
C GLU A 465 14.41 10.46 -22.50
N MET A 466 14.26 9.90 -21.29
CA MET A 466 14.95 10.41 -20.10
C MET A 466 16.47 10.33 -20.23
N GLN A 467 16.98 9.23 -20.83
CA GLN A 467 18.41 9.04 -21.08
C GLN A 467 18.92 10.00 -22.16
N ARG A 468 18.18 10.15 -23.27
CA ARG A 468 18.54 11.04 -24.39
C ARG A 468 18.66 12.48 -23.95
N ARG A 469 17.74 12.96 -23.10
CA ARG A 469 17.75 14.33 -22.58
C ARG A 469 18.62 14.52 -21.32
N SER A 470 19.23 13.44 -20.80
CA SER A 470 20.02 13.46 -19.56
C SER A 470 19.29 14.12 -18.38
N LEU A 471 18.00 13.83 -18.23
CA LEU A 471 17.14 14.43 -17.19
C LEU A 471 17.16 13.66 -15.87
N ALA A 472 17.67 12.42 -15.88
CA ALA A 472 17.62 11.52 -14.74
C ALA A 472 18.85 10.60 -14.66
N ILE A 473 19.17 10.15 -13.45
CA ILE A 473 20.16 9.11 -13.16
C ILE A 473 19.50 7.93 -12.47
N ASN A 474 20.24 6.81 -12.40
CA ASN A 474 19.77 5.57 -11.80
C ASN A 474 18.41 5.12 -12.38
N LEU A 475 18.23 5.33 -13.68
CA LEU A 475 17.05 4.86 -14.39
C LEU A 475 17.01 3.33 -14.30
N ARG A 476 15.90 2.80 -13.80
CA ARG A 476 15.68 1.36 -13.65
C ARG A 476 14.27 1.01 -14.07
N LEU A 477 14.19 0.11 -15.05
CA LEU A 477 12.96 -0.56 -15.45
C LEU A 477 12.89 -1.92 -14.73
N SER A 478 11.79 -2.20 -14.05
CA SER A 478 11.64 -3.38 -13.21
C SER A 478 10.22 -3.96 -13.23
N ASP A 479 10.14 -5.27 -13.01
CA ASP A 479 8.91 -6.06 -12.81
C ASP A 479 9.07 -6.85 -11.51
N THR A 480 7.97 -7.11 -10.80
CA THR A 480 7.95 -7.91 -9.58
C THR A 480 7.04 -9.12 -9.70
N TRP A 481 7.61 -10.28 -9.39
CA TRP A 481 6.91 -11.55 -9.41
C TRP A 481 6.60 -11.97 -7.98
N MET A 482 5.33 -12.22 -7.71
CA MET A 482 4.84 -12.72 -6.44
C MET A 482 4.33 -14.14 -6.62
N ARG A 483 4.71 -15.04 -5.71
CA ARG A 483 4.25 -16.43 -5.73
C ARG A 483 3.73 -16.83 -4.36
N GLU A 484 2.44 -17.10 -4.30
CA GLU A 484 1.79 -17.62 -3.10
C GLU A 484 2.02 -19.12 -2.97
N TYR A 485 2.17 -19.58 -1.73
CA TYR A 485 2.35 -20.99 -1.39
C TYR A 485 1.22 -21.48 -0.51
N GLN A 486 0.70 -22.66 -0.84
CA GLN A 486 -0.02 -23.47 0.12
C GLN A 486 1.01 -24.13 1.03
N VAL A 487 0.90 -23.90 2.33
CA VAL A 487 1.77 -24.51 3.35
C VAL A 487 0.91 -25.39 4.24
N LEU A 488 0.90 -26.69 3.94
CA LEU A 488 0.18 -27.71 4.68
C LEU A 488 1.06 -28.97 4.77
N PRO A 489 1.02 -29.73 5.88
CA PRO A 489 1.75 -30.98 5.99
C PRO A 489 1.44 -31.93 4.82
N GLY A 490 2.50 -32.46 4.18
CA GLY A 490 2.41 -33.35 3.02
C GLY A 490 1.77 -32.76 1.75
N ARG A 491 1.46 -31.46 1.73
CA ARG A 491 0.78 -30.76 0.62
C ARG A 491 1.29 -29.33 0.42
N THR A 492 2.58 -29.11 0.68
CA THR A 492 3.19 -27.80 0.50
C THR A 492 3.61 -27.62 -0.95
N HIS A 493 3.00 -26.67 -1.65
CA HIS A 493 3.31 -26.36 -3.04
C HIS A 493 2.86 -24.93 -3.38
N PRO A 494 3.41 -24.31 -4.43
CA PRO A 494 2.91 -23.04 -4.94
C PRO A 494 1.47 -23.14 -5.44
N ASN A 495 0.72 -22.05 -5.39
CA ASN A 495 -0.60 -21.99 -6.02
C ASN A 495 -0.48 -22.24 -7.54
N MET A 496 -1.40 -23.04 -8.09
CA MET A 496 -1.34 -23.48 -9.49
C MET A 496 -1.69 -22.37 -10.48
N ASN A 497 -2.66 -21.51 -10.13
CA ASN A 497 -3.08 -20.37 -10.93
C ASN A 497 -2.55 -19.10 -10.27
N ILE A 498 -1.65 -18.40 -10.94
CA ILE A 498 -1.07 -17.13 -10.49
C ILE A 498 -1.07 -16.12 -11.64
N SER A 499 -1.11 -14.83 -11.32
CA SER A 499 -0.86 -13.79 -12.32
C SER A 499 0.65 -13.62 -12.49
N GLN A 500 1.12 -13.53 -13.74
CA GLN A 500 2.54 -13.48 -14.06
C GLN A 500 3.19 -12.16 -13.58
N SER A 501 2.63 -11.01 -13.98
CA SER A 501 3.15 -9.69 -13.63
C SER A 501 2.04 -8.81 -13.05
N GLY A 502 2.43 -7.91 -12.14
CA GLY A 502 1.59 -6.84 -11.60
C GLY A 502 1.81 -5.51 -12.31
N GLY A 503 2.35 -5.54 -13.54
CA GLY A 503 2.78 -4.40 -14.34
C GLY A 503 4.24 -4.00 -14.09
N PHE A 504 4.70 -2.99 -14.81
CA PHE A 504 6.09 -2.56 -14.85
C PHE A 504 6.28 -1.20 -14.18
N ILE A 505 7.45 -1.00 -13.59
CA ILE A 505 7.83 0.26 -12.94
C ILE A 505 9.11 0.79 -13.55
N LEU A 506 9.07 2.03 -14.03
CA LEU A 506 10.23 2.85 -14.33
C LEU A 506 10.52 3.77 -13.14
N THR A 507 11.74 3.71 -12.63
CA THR A 507 12.21 4.56 -11.53
C THR A 507 13.42 5.34 -11.96
N GLY A 508 13.64 6.51 -11.36
CA GLY A 508 14.83 7.31 -11.58
C GLY A 508 14.91 8.45 -10.58
N ILE A 509 16.08 9.08 -10.52
CA ILE A 509 16.32 10.27 -9.70
C ILE A 509 16.48 11.44 -10.65
N LYS A 510 15.68 12.50 -10.45
CA LYS A 510 15.76 13.72 -11.25
C LYS A 510 17.14 14.35 -11.09
N LEU A 511 17.81 14.57 -12.22
CA LEU A 511 19.00 15.42 -12.27
C LEU A 511 18.59 16.89 -12.16
N CYS A 512 19.55 17.77 -11.90
CA CYS A 512 19.35 19.20 -12.11
C CYS A 512 19.63 19.52 -13.59
N PRO A 513 18.59 19.81 -14.40
CA PRO A 513 18.86 20.72 -15.50
C PRO A 513 17.77 21.74 -15.77
N VAL A 514 18.19 22.98 -16.03
CA VAL A 514 17.47 23.85 -16.97
C VAL A 514 17.83 23.46 -18.43
N THR A 515 18.96 22.75 -18.66
CA THR A 515 19.50 22.52 -20.04
C THR A 515 20.15 21.16 -20.36
N GLY A 516 20.08 20.16 -19.48
CA GLY A 516 20.69 18.83 -19.67
C GLY A 516 22.21 18.81 -19.47
N LYS A 517 22.77 19.85 -18.84
CA LYS A 517 24.16 19.92 -18.39
C LYS A 517 24.18 20.17 -16.88
N ASN A 518 25.13 19.57 -16.16
CA ASN A 518 25.41 19.94 -14.77
C ASN A 518 25.78 21.44 -14.76
N GLU A 519 24.93 22.26 -14.14
CA GLU A 519 25.16 23.70 -13.94
C GLU A 519 26.13 23.98 -12.80
N LEU A 520 26.56 22.95 -12.07
CA LEU A 520 27.72 23.09 -11.20
C LEU A 520 28.92 23.31 -12.12
N ASP A 521 29.46 24.53 -12.07
CA ASP A 521 30.67 24.90 -12.77
C ASP A 521 31.74 23.82 -12.56
N GLU A 522 32.43 23.41 -13.63
CA GLU A 522 33.51 22.41 -13.52
C GLU A 522 34.57 22.88 -12.50
N GLU A 523 34.72 24.20 -12.33
CA GLU A 523 35.54 24.81 -11.29
C GLU A 523 34.98 24.58 -9.88
N LEU A 524 33.68 24.84 -9.65
CA LEU A 524 33.01 24.60 -8.36
C LEU A 524 33.00 23.11 -8.00
N MET A 525 32.80 22.21 -8.96
CA MET A 525 32.90 20.76 -8.75
C MET A 525 34.33 20.33 -8.41
N LYS A 526 35.33 21.01 -8.97
CA LYS A 526 36.75 20.73 -8.70
C LYS A 526 37.16 21.27 -7.34
N GLU A 527 36.59 22.39 -6.91
CA GLU A 527 36.71 22.98 -5.57
C GLU A 527 36.08 22.06 -4.51
N ILE A 528 34.81 21.67 -4.69
CA ILE A 528 34.11 20.71 -3.82
C ILE A 528 34.87 19.37 -3.74
N ARG A 529 35.35 18.85 -4.88
CA ARG A 529 36.18 17.62 -4.90
C ARG A 529 37.54 17.81 -4.20
N SER A 530 38.08 19.01 -4.19
CA SER A 530 39.33 19.35 -3.50
C SER A 530 39.13 19.49 -1.99
N GLU A 531 37.98 20.02 -1.56
CA GLU A 531 37.59 20.14 -0.14
C GLU A 531 37.21 18.80 0.48
N ILE A 532 36.46 17.96 -0.24
CA ILE A 532 35.94 16.68 0.28
C ILE A 532 37.04 15.58 0.36
N GLY A 533 38.25 15.84 -0.15
CA GLY A 533 39.41 14.98 0.12
C GLY A 533 39.28 13.54 -0.39
N GLY A 534 38.59 13.32 -1.51
CA GLY A 534 38.40 11.98 -2.09
C GLY A 534 39.72 11.35 -2.54
N ARG A 535 40.08 10.19 -1.96
CA ARG A 535 41.24 9.35 -2.31
C ARG A 535 41.39 9.25 -3.84
N ARG A 536 42.45 9.87 -4.38
CA ARG A 536 42.81 9.80 -5.79
C ARG A 536 42.97 8.33 -6.21
N GLY A 537 42.06 7.85 -7.05
CA GLY A 537 42.27 6.66 -7.86
C GLY A 537 43.59 6.81 -8.62
N ARG A 538 44.49 5.86 -8.40
CA ARG A 538 45.85 5.79 -8.95
C ARG A 538 45.77 5.88 -10.49
N LYS A 539 46.18 7.01 -11.08
CA LYS A 539 46.30 7.13 -12.55
C LYS A 539 47.28 6.07 -13.07
N PRO A 540 47.01 5.39 -14.20
CA PRO A 540 47.98 4.48 -14.80
C PRO A 540 49.19 5.29 -15.26
N LYS A 541 50.40 4.89 -14.84
CA LYS A 541 51.66 5.51 -15.31
C LYS A 541 51.75 5.33 -16.84
N LYS A 542 51.81 6.43 -17.58
CA LYS A 542 52.28 6.48 -18.97
C LYS A 542 53.69 5.89 -18.99
N LYS A 543 53.91 4.81 -19.74
CA LYS A 543 55.26 4.34 -20.08
C LYS A 543 55.84 5.31 -21.10
N GLU A 544 56.90 6.01 -20.73
CA GLU A 544 57.78 6.69 -21.68
C GLU A 544 58.54 5.64 -22.48
N ASN A 545 58.54 5.79 -23.80
CA ASN A 545 59.34 4.97 -24.72
C ASN A 545 60.80 5.41 -24.62
N PRO A 546 61.77 4.50 -24.38
CA PRO A 546 63.16 4.80 -24.64
C PRO A 546 63.46 4.63 -26.12
N SER A 547 64.35 5.51 -26.57
CA SER A 547 64.87 5.73 -27.91
C SER A 547 65.52 4.52 -28.58
N ASN A 548 65.51 4.56 -29.91
CA ASN A 548 66.29 3.74 -30.84
C ASN A 548 67.74 3.52 -30.40
N GLU A 549 68.15 2.27 -30.27
CA GLU A 549 69.49 1.83 -30.63
C GLU A 549 69.40 0.43 -31.26
N LYS A 550 70.12 0.28 -32.38
CA LYS A 550 70.13 -0.91 -33.23
C LYS A 550 70.85 -2.05 -32.50
N ASP A 551 70.33 -3.27 -32.59
CA ASP A 551 71.19 -4.39 -32.97
C ASP A 551 70.43 -5.62 -33.47
N SER A 552 71.07 -6.25 -34.44
CA SER A 552 70.65 -7.37 -35.28
C SER A 552 70.79 -8.74 -34.60
N ASN A 553 69.72 -9.55 -34.58
CA ASN A 553 69.72 -10.98 -34.97
C ASN A 553 68.41 -11.73 -34.57
N MET A 554 67.81 -12.43 -35.56
CA MET A 554 67.01 -13.69 -35.57
C MET A 554 66.31 -14.27 -34.30
N PRO A 555 65.34 -15.23 -34.46
CA PRO A 555 64.36 -15.43 -35.53
C PRO A 555 62.91 -15.62 -35.01
N LYS A 556 61.95 -15.50 -35.94
CA LYS A 556 60.51 -15.68 -35.75
C LYS A 556 60.16 -17.06 -35.15
N LYS A 557 59.40 -17.08 -34.04
CA LYS A 557 58.60 -18.26 -33.63
C LYS A 557 57.10 -17.97 -33.68
N LYS A 558 56.42 -18.93 -34.30
CA LYS A 558 55.03 -18.99 -34.74
C LYS A 558 54.01 -18.70 -33.64
N ARG A 559 53.00 -17.87 -33.96
CA ARG A 559 51.68 -17.91 -33.31
C ARG A 559 51.03 -19.24 -33.68
N ARG A 560 50.67 -20.04 -32.68
CA ARG A 560 49.62 -21.05 -32.79
C ARG A 560 48.29 -20.40 -32.37
N ARG A 561 47.25 -20.82 -33.08
CA ARG A 561 45.85 -20.46 -32.90
C ARG A 561 45.36 -20.70 -31.48
#